data_AF-A0A953YSH0-F1
#
_entry.id   AF-A0A953YSH0-F1
#
_cell.length_a   1.000
_cell.length_b   1.000
_cell.length_c   1.000
_cell.angle_alpha   90.00
_cell.angle_beta   90.00
_cell.angle_gamma   90.00
#
_symmetry.space_group_name_H-M   'P 1'
#
loop_
_entity.id
_entity.type
_entity.pdbx_description
1 polymer ?
#
loop_
_entity_poly.entity_id
_entity_poly.type
_entity_poly.pdbx_seq_one_letter_code
_entity_poly.pdbx_strand_id
1 'polypeptide(L)'
;MPPVHIVGAGILGVSLAAHLIRRGQDVVLVDPSPPGREASFGNAGVISRGSVMPPNAPEIWRSLPAYALNRSSAVRYDIKALPRLAPWLARFLAGATPGRAAATAADLNGLLGDALGAHEELMALARCGHRLRRTGYLKAFRTDAS
;
A
#
# COMPACT_ATOMS: atom_id res chain seq x y z
N MET A 1 32.90 1.37 -3.09
CA MET A 1 31.74 1.51 -4.00
C MET A 1 31.10 2.87 -3.71
N PRO A 2 30.43 3.52 -4.68
CA PRO A 2 29.68 4.74 -4.39
C PRO A 2 28.50 4.42 -3.44
N PRO A 3 28.05 5.38 -2.62
CA PRO A 3 26.92 5.17 -1.72
C PRO A 3 25.61 4.99 -2.49
N VAL A 4 24.65 4.29 -1.88
CA VAL A 4 23.28 4.18 -2.39
C VAL A 4 22.48 5.40 -1.93
N HIS A 5 21.92 6.14 -2.88
CA HIS A 5 21.09 7.31 -2.60
C HIS A 5 19.62 6.90 -2.54
N ILE A 6 18.96 7.23 -1.43
CA ILE A 6 17.53 6.99 -1.21
C ILE A 6 16.84 8.35 -1.11
N VAL A 7 15.83 8.55 -1.95
CA VAL A 7 15.00 9.76 -1.94
C VAL A 7 13.69 9.46 -1.19
N GLY A 8 13.48 10.14 -0.07
CA GLY A 8 12.32 9.99 0.81
C GLY A 8 12.66 9.28 2.12
N ALA A 9 12.49 9.96 3.25
CA ALA A 9 12.70 9.49 4.62
C ALA A 9 11.39 9.10 5.32
N GLY A 10 10.40 8.62 4.56
CA GLY A 10 9.24 7.92 5.08
C GLY A 10 9.55 6.50 5.56
N ILE A 11 8.54 5.75 6.02
CA ILE A 11 8.71 4.39 6.56
C ILE A 11 9.44 3.45 5.60
N LEU A 12 9.14 3.50 4.30
CA LEU A 12 9.81 2.67 3.30
C LEU A 12 11.30 3.04 3.15
N GLY A 13 11.61 4.32 3.04
CA GLY A 13 12.98 4.78 2.83
C GLY A 13 13.89 4.55 4.03
N VAL A 14 13.40 4.81 5.25
CA VAL A 14 14.15 4.53 6.49
C VAL A 14 14.33 3.03 6.70
N SER A 15 13.31 2.22 6.40
CA SER A 15 13.41 0.76 6.48
C SER A 15 14.44 0.22 5.48
N LEU A 16 14.42 0.72 4.24
CA LEU A 16 15.39 0.35 3.21
C LEU A 16 16.82 0.75 3.61
N ALA A 17 17.01 1.99 4.10
CA ALA A 17 18.30 2.48 4.58
C ALA A 17 18.85 1.58 5.69
N ALA A 18 18.03 1.24 6.68
CA ALA A 18 18.43 0.36 7.79
C ALA A 18 18.88 -1.03 7.29
N HIS A 19 18.16 -1.61 6.33
CA HIS A 19 18.52 -2.90 5.75
C HIS A 19 19.81 -2.84 4.92
N LEU A 20 20.02 -1.78 4.14
CA LEU A 20 21.23 -1.61 3.34
C LEU A 20 22.46 -1.38 4.21
N ILE A 21 22.35 -0.55 5.26
CA ILE A 21 23.43 -0.32 6.23
C ILE A 21 23.82 -1.64 6.92
N ARG A 22 22.85 -2.45 7.33
CA ARG A 22 23.11 -3.79 7.92
C ARG A 22 23.80 -4.76 6.95
N ARG A 23 23.70 -4.53 5.64
CA ARG A 23 24.40 -5.29 4.59
C ARG A 23 25.76 -4.68 4.22
N GLY A 24 26.26 -3.74 5.02
CA GLY A 24 27.56 -3.09 4.80
C GLY A 24 27.58 -2.12 3.62
N GLN A 25 26.43 -1.60 3.20
CA GLN A 25 26.36 -0.58 2.16
C GLN A 25 26.38 0.82 2.78
N ASP A 26 27.11 1.74 2.15
CA ASP A 26 27.02 3.16 2.45
C ASP A 26 25.72 3.72 1.86
N VAL A 27 24.96 4.48 2.67
CA VAL A 27 23.65 5.00 2.29
C VAL A 27 23.57 6.50 2.55
N VAL A 28 23.06 7.25 1.58
CA VAL A 28 22.66 8.65 1.72
C VAL A 28 21.15 8.73 1.61
N LEU A 29 20.49 9.13 2.70
CA LEU A 29 19.04 9.34 2.74
C LEU A 29 18.73 10.83 2.61
N VAL A 30 17.94 11.20 1.59
CA VAL A 30 17.61 12.58 1.27
C VAL A 30 16.10 12.80 1.35
N ASP A 31 15.67 13.74 2.17
CA ASP A 31 14.27 14.18 2.26
C ASP A 31 14.21 15.68 2.53
N PRO A 32 13.31 16.43 1.87
CA PRO A 32 13.13 17.86 2.16
C PRO A 32 12.51 18.16 3.53
N SER A 33 11.89 17.16 4.18
CA SER A 33 11.25 17.23 5.48
C SER A 33 11.97 16.36 6.52
N PRO A 34 11.71 16.56 7.82
CA PRO A 34 12.15 15.61 8.85
C PRO A 34 11.67 14.18 8.54
N PRO A 35 12.39 13.13 8.99
CA PRO A 35 11.97 11.75 8.77
C PRO A 35 10.57 11.45 9.32
N GLY A 36 9.86 10.56 8.62
CA GLY A 36 8.54 10.07 9.04
C GLY A 36 7.39 11.05 8.85
N ARG A 37 7.52 12.06 7.99
CA ARG A 37 6.46 13.05 7.68
C ARG A 37 5.51 12.56 6.57
N GLU A 38 4.56 13.42 6.20
CA GLU A 38 3.54 13.17 5.16
C GLU A 38 2.72 11.88 5.43
N ALA A 39 2.61 11.00 4.43
CA ALA A 39 1.89 9.73 4.53
C ALA A 39 2.41 8.83 5.67
N SER A 40 3.69 8.93 6.04
CA SER A 40 4.24 8.15 7.15
C SER A 40 3.78 8.67 8.51
N PHE A 41 3.48 9.97 8.63
CA PHE A 41 2.94 10.55 9.86
C PHE A 41 1.43 10.31 9.98
N GLY A 42 0.69 10.52 8.89
CA GLY A 42 -0.78 10.46 8.84
C GLY A 42 -1.36 9.07 8.60
N ASN A 43 -0.63 7.99 8.88
CA ASN A 43 -1.11 6.63 8.65
C ASN A 43 -1.99 6.11 9.81
N ALA A 44 -2.79 5.08 9.56
CA ALA A 44 -3.72 4.51 10.54
C ALA A 44 -3.06 3.66 11.65
N GLY A 45 -1.74 3.44 11.60
CA GLY A 45 -0.99 2.64 12.55
C GLY A 45 -1.24 1.12 12.44
N VAL A 46 -1.79 0.67 11.31
CA VAL A 46 -2.15 -0.74 11.09
C VAL A 46 -1.09 -1.44 10.24
N ILE A 47 -0.51 -2.51 10.77
CA ILE A 47 0.31 -3.44 10.00
C ILE A 47 -0.63 -4.51 9.44
N SER A 48 -1.00 -4.36 8.16
CA SER A 48 -1.99 -5.23 7.50
C SER A 48 -1.33 -6.29 6.64
N ARG A 49 -1.71 -7.55 6.87
CA ARG A 49 -1.47 -8.69 5.95
C ARG A 49 -2.64 -8.91 4.98
N GLY A 50 -3.78 -8.25 5.22
CA GLY A 50 -5.05 -8.57 4.55
C GLY A 50 -5.27 -7.91 3.19
N SER A 51 -4.40 -6.99 2.77
CA SER A 51 -4.57 -6.21 1.53
C SER A 51 -4.05 -6.97 0.29
N VAL A 52 -4.51 -8.20 0.11
CA VAL A 52 -4.05 -9.10 -0.98
C VAL A 52 -5.01 -9.14 -2.17
N MET A 53 -6.26 -8.74 -1.98
CA MET A 53 -7.22 -8.69 -3.09
C MET A 53 -6.91 -7.50 -4.00
N PRO A 54 -6.67 -7.71 -5.31
CA PRO A 54 -6.35 -6.61 -6.20
C PRO A 54 -7.56 -5.68 -6.42
N PRO A 55 -7.32 -4.40 -6.74
CA PRO A 55 -8.38 -3.41 -6.96
C PRO A 55 -9.24 -3.69 -8.20
N ASN A 56 -8.76 -4.50 -9.14
CA ASN A 56 -9.51 -4.95 -10.31
C ASN A 56 -10.10 -6.36 -10.14
N ALA A 57 -10.49 -6.74 -8.92
CA ALA A 57 -11.21 -7.99 -8.72
C ALA A 57 -12.49 -8.05 -9.60
N PRO A 58 -12.96 -9.25 -10.01
CA PRO A 58 -14.05 -9.42 -10.99
C PRO A 58 -15.36 -8.71 -10.61
N GLU A 59 -15.58 -8.45 -9.33
CA GLU A 59 -16.72 -7.71 -8.80
C GLU A 59 -16.80 -6.29 -9.38
N ILE A 60 -15.68 -5.75 -9.86
CA ILE A 60 -15.65 -4.43 -10.51
C ILE A 60 -16.61 -4.33 -11.69
N TRP A 61 -16.88 -5.42 -12.41
CA TRP A 61 -17.82 -5.43 -13.53
C TRP A 61 -19.25 -5.10 -13.09
N ARG A 62 -19.64 -5.49 -11.88
CA ARG A 62 -20.96 -5.16 -11.31
C ARG A 62 -21.04 -3.69 -10.91
N SER A 63 -19.93 -3.11 -10.45
CA SER A 63 -19.84 -1.70 -10.05
C SER A 63 -19.56 -0.75 -11.21
N LEU A 64 -19.10 -1.26 -12.34
CA LEU A 64 -18.64 -0.46 -13.48
C LEU A 64 -19.68 0.54 -14.01
N PRO A 65 -20.98 0.19 -14.14
CA PRO A 65 -21.98 1.17 -14.57
C PRO A 65 -22.12 2.35 -13.60
N ALA A 66 -22.09 2.09 -12.29
CA ALA A 66 -22.15 3.14 -11.27
C ALA A 66 -20.89 4.01 -11.28
N TYR A 67 -19.72 3.41 -11.54
CA TYR A 67 -18.45 4.14 -11.68
C TYR A 67 -18.43 4.98 -12.95
N ALA A 68 -18.81 4.43 -14.09
CA ALA A 68 -18.87 5.09 -15.39
C ALA A 68 -19.82 6.30 -15.43
N LEU A 69 -20.88 6.25 -14.61
CA LEU A 69 -21.82 7.36 -14.43
C LEU A 69 -21.41 8.32 -13.31
N ASN A 70 -20.26 8.10 -12.66
CA ASN A 70 -19.77 8.89 -11.53
C ASN A 70 -20.81 8.98 -10.38
N ARG A 71 -21.57 7.90 -10.16
CA ARG A 71 -22.65 7.77 -9.16
C ARG A 71 -22.23 7.06 -7.88
N SER A 72 -20.98 6.58 -7.82
CA SER A 72 -20.42 5.97 -6.60
C SER A 72 -19.44 6.93 -5.94
N SER A 73 -19.41 6.93 -4.60
CA SER A 73 -18.36 7.62 -3.84
C SER A 73 -17.01 6.89 -3.89
N ALA A 74 -16.99 5.62 -4.32
CA ALA A 74 -15.76 4.82 -4.38
C ALA A 74 -14.79 5.28 -5.48
N VAL A 75 -15.29 5.95 -6.52
CA VAL A 75 -14.47 6.43 -7.64
C VAL A 75 -14.95 7.82 -8.06
N ARG A 76 -14.00 8.76 -8.18
CA ARG A 76 -14.23 10.09 -8.77
C ARG A 76 -13.18 10.35 -9.84
N TYR A 77 -13.61 10.84 -11.01
CA TYR A 77 -12.72 11.23 -12.10
C TYR A 77 -13.30 12.37 -12.92
N ASP A 78 -12.43 13.07 -13.65
CA ASP A 78 -12.81 14.03 -14.68
C ASP A 78 -13.05 13.29 -16.00
N ILE A 79 -14.22 13.50 -16.61
CA ILE A 79 -14.59 12.90 -17.89
C ILE A 79 -13.61 13.29 -19.01
N LYS A 80 -13.01 14.48 -18.93
CA LYS A 80 -12.00 14.97 -19.89
C LYS A 80 -10.70 14.18 -19.83
N ALA A 81 -10.40 13.53 -18.70
CA ALA A 81 -9.22 12.68 -18.55
C ALA A 81 -9.42 11.26 -19.14
N LEU A 82 -10.68 10.84 -19.39
CA LEU A 82 -10.98 9.48 -19.83
C LEU A 82 -10.32 9.08 -21.15
N PRO A 83 -10.28 9.90 -22.21
CA PRO A 83 -9.65 9.49 -23.47
C PRO A 83 -8.17 9.13 -23.27
N ARG A 84 -7.47 9.89 -22.41
CA ARG A 84 -6.06 9.64 -22.06
C ARG A 84 -5.89 8.37 -21.23
N LEU A 85 -6.84 8.07 -20.34
CA LEU A 85 -6.80 6.89 -19.46
C LEU A 85 -7.36 5.62 -20.11
N ALA A 86 -8.14 5.74 -21.19
CA ALA A 86 -8.87 4.64 -21.81
C ALA A 86 -7.99 3.42 -22.17
N PRO A 87 -6.78 3.55 -22.74
CA PRO A 87 -5.94 2.39 -23.02
C PRO A 87 -5.52 1.64 -21.75
N TRP A 88 -5.23 2.37 -20.68
CA TRP A 88 -4.88 1.77 -19.39
C TRP A 88 -6.11 1.13 -18.74
N LEU A 89 -7.26 1.81 -18.76
CA LEU A 89 -8.52 1.29 -18.23
C LEU A 89 -8.94 0.00 -18.93
N ALA A 90 -8.83 -0.07 -20.25
CA ALA A 90 -9.11 -1.28 -21.01
C ALA A 90 -8.22 -2.45 -20.57
N ARG A 91 -6.92 -2.22 -20.37
CA ARG A 91 -5.99 -3.24 -19.86
C ARG A 91 -6.30 -3.65 -18.41
N PHE A 92 -6.64 -2.68 -17.57
CA PHE A 92 -7.01 -2.88 -16.17
C PHE A 92 -8.27 -3.76 -16.04
N LEU A 93 -9.31 -3.43 -16.83
CA LEU A 93 -10.57 -4.18 -16.88
C LEU A 93 -10.39 -5.55 -17.55
N ALA A 94 -9.61 -5.66 -18.62
CA ALA A 94 -9.31 -6.96 -19.23
C ALA A 94 -8.58 -7.91 -18.26
N GLY A 95 -7.88 -7.36 -17.27
CA GLY A 95 -7.26 -8.13 -16.19
C GLY A 95 -8.22 -8.57 -15.07
N ALA A 96 -9.46 -8.08 -15.06
CA ALA A 96 -10.43 -8.32 -14.00
C ALA A 96 -11.13 -9.68 -14.13
N THR A 97 -10.34 -10.75 -14.00
CA THR A 97 -10.82 -12.14 -14.08
C THR A 97 -10.54 -12.90 -12.77
N PRO A 98 -11.37 -13.89 -12.38
CA PRO A 98 -11.18 -14.63 -11.13
C PRO A 98 -9.81 -15.29 -11.03
N GLY A 99 -9.31 -15.87 -12.14
CA GLY A 99 -8.00 -16.51 -12.18
C GLY A 99 -6.84 -15.54 -11.94
N ARG A 100 -6.88 -14.34 -12.56
CA ARG A 100 -5.84 -13.32 -12.33
C ARG A 100 -5.92 -12.73 -10.93
N ALA A 101 -7.13 -12.49 -10.43
CA ALA A 101 -7.32 -12.00 -9.07
C ALA A 101 -6.77 -12.98 -8.03
N ALA A 102 -7.05 -14.28 -8.18
CA ALA A 102 -6.52 -15.32 -7.31
C ALA A 102 -4.99 -15.43 -7.38
N ALA A 103 -4.41 -15.38 -8.59
CA ALA A 103 -2.96 -15.42 -8.77
C ALA A 103 -2.28 -14.21 -8.10
N THR A 104 -2.77 -12.99 -8.36
CA THR A 104 -2.24 -11.77 -7.73
C THR A 104 -2.38 -11.80 -6.21
N ALA A 105 -3.49 -12.32 -5.69
CA ALA A 105 -3.69 -12.45 -4.25
C ALA A 105 -2.70 -13.45 -3.62
N ALA A 106 -2.41 -14.57 -4.30
CA ALA A 106 -1.41 -15.53 -3.85
C ALA A 106 -0.01 -14.91 -3.82
N ASP A 107 0.38 -14.18 -4.87
CA ASP A 107 1.68 -13.50 -4.96
C ASP A 107 1.83 -12.45 -3.84
N LEU A 108 0.81 -11.60 -3.66
CA LEU A 108 0.80 -10.59 -2.60
C LEU A 108 0.82 -11.22 -1.21
N ASN A 109 0.11 -12.32 -1.00
CA ASN A 109 0.13 -13.03 0.28
C ASN A 109 1.53 -13.59 0.60
N GLY A 110 2.27 -14.06 -0.42
CA GLY A 110 3.66 -14.47 -0.29
C GLY A 110 4.55 -13.31 0.15
N LEU A 111 4.44 -12.16 -0.52
CA LEU A 111 5.24 -10.96 -0.22
C LEU A 111 4.92 -10.35 1.16
N LEU A 112 3.64 -10.34 1.53
CA LEU A 112 3.17 -9.76 2.79
C LEU A 112 3.21 -10.76 3.96
N GLY A 113 3.61 -12.01 3.69
CA GLY A 113 3.63 -13.12 4.63
C GLY A 113 4.27 -12.77 5.98
N ASP A 114 5.41 -12.09 5.91
CA ASP A 114 6.26 -11.75 7.04
C ASP A 114 6.28 -10.24 7.35
N ALA A 115 5.26 -9.51 6.91
CA ALA A 115 5.22 -8.05 7.10
C ALA A 115 5.27 -7.66 8.59
N LEU A 116 4.63 -8.44 9.47
CA LEU A 116 4.66 -8.19 10.91
C LEU A 116 6.05 -8.48 11.51
N GLY A 117 6.66 -9.61 11.17
CA GLY A 117 7.99 -9.98 11.66
C GLY A 117 9.03 -8.93 11.27
N ALA A 118 9.05 -8.53 10.00
CA ALA A 118 9.92 -7.47 9.50
C ALA A 118 9.72 -6.12 10.23
N HIS A 119 8.48 -5.75 10.56
CA HIS A 119 8.22 -4.55 11.37
C HIS A 119 8.71 -4.71 12.81
N GLU A 120 8.53 -5.88 13.43
CA GLU A 120 8.99 -6.16 14.79
C GLU A 120 10.52 -6.05 14.89
N GLU A 121 11.26 -6.53 13.90
CA GLU A 121 12.72 -6.36 13.84
C GLU A 121 13.13 -4.87 13.81
N LEU A 122 12.47 -4.07 12.97
CA LEU A 122 12.71 -2.63 12.90
C LEU A 122 12.32 -1.92 14.19
N MET A 123 11.22 -2.32 14.84
CA MET A 123 10.79 -1.78 16.13
C MET A 123 11.77 -2.13 17.25
N ALA A 124 12.38 -3.32 17.21
CA ALA A 124 13.41 -3.70 18.17
C ALA A 124 14.67 -2.82 18.01
N LEU A 125 15.11 -2.59 16.77
CA LEU A 125 16.23 -1.68 16.47
C LEU A 125 15.94 -0.24 16.95
N ALA A 126 14.72 0.24 16.70
CA ALA A 126 14.27 1.56 17.13
C ALA A 126 13.86 1.62 18.62
N ARG A 127 13.94 0.51 19.36
CA ARG A 127 13.53 0.38 20.77
C ARG A 127 12.10 0.87 21.05
N CYS A 128 11.20 0.66 20.09
CA CYS A 128 9.82 1.15 20.13
C CYS A 128 8.76 0.04 20.12
N GLY A 129 9.14 -1.21 20.40
CA GLY A 129 8.23 -2.36 20.44
C GLY A 129 7.02 -2.20 21.38
N HIS A 130 7.14 -1.37 22.42
CA HIS A 130 6.02 -1.02 23.33
C HIS A 130 4.85 -0.31 22.63
N ARG A 131 5.04 0.18 21.40
CA ARG A 131 3.98 0.81 20.58
C ARG A 131 3.11 -0.19 19.83
N LEU A 132 3.56 -1.44 19.68
CA LEU A 132 2.80 -2.47 19.00
C LEU A 132 1.68 -3.01 19.90
N ARG A 133 0.47 -3.07 19.36
CA ARG A 133 -0.68 -3.73 20.00
C ARG A 133 -1.21 -4.83 19.07
N ARG A 134 -1.26 -6.08 19.57
CA ARG A 134 -1.78 -7.23 18.83
C ARG A 134 -3.27 -7.45 19.07
N THR A 135 -4.04 -6.37 18.95
CA THR A 135 -5.49 -6.35 19.22
C THR A 135 -6.33 -6.16 17.96
N GLY A 136 -5.69 -6.12 16.78
CA GLY A 136 -6.34 -5.78 15.52
C GLY A 136 -6.73 -4.31 15.44
N TYR A 137 -7.70 -3.99 14.58
CA TYR A 137 -8.26 -2.65 14.40
C TYR A 137 -9.79 -2.72 14.40
N LEU A 138 -10.43 -1.61 14.74
CA LEU A 138 -11.88 -1.47 14.70
C LEU A 138 -12.28 -0.74 13.41
N LYS A 139 -13.32 -1.24 12.76
CA LYS A 139 -13.98 -0.55 11.64
C LYS A 139 -15.36 -0.10 12.11
N ALA A 140 -15.54 1.21 12.25
CA ALA A 140 -16.81 1.80 12.65
C ALA A 140 -17.58 2.27 11.42
N PHE A 141 -18.87 1.99 11.40
CA PHE A 141 -19.78 2.37 10.33
C PHE A 141 -20.88 3.26 10.90
N ARG A 142 -21.38 4.20 10.08
CA ARG A 142 -22.48 5.08 10.49
C ARG A 142 -23.81 4.33 10.58
N THR A 143 -24.00 3.34 9.72
CA THR A 143 -25.20 2.49 9.63
C THR A 143 -24.79 1.09 9.19
N ASP A 144 -25.64 0.09 9.40
CA ASP A 144 -25.38 -1.30 8.98
C ASP A 144 -25.28 -1.47 7.46
N ALA A 145 -25.80 -0.51 6.69
CA ALA A 145 -25.74 -0.49 5.23
C ALA A 145 -24.50 0.25 4.67
N SER A 146 -23.63 0.78 5.53
CA SER A 146 -22.41 1.54 5.16
C SER A 146 -21.16 0.68 5.06
#